data_AF-A0A2E2J1I9-F1
#
_entry.id   AF-A0A2E2J1I9-F1
#
_cell.length_a   1.000
_cell.length_b   1.000
_cell.length_c   1.000
_cell.angle_alpha   90.00
_cell.angle_beta   90.00
_cell.angle_gamma   90.00
#
_symmetry.space_group_name_H-M   'P 1'
#
loop_
_entity.id
_entity.type
_entity.pdbx_description
1 polymer ?
#
loop_
_entity_poly.entity_id
_entity_poly.type
_entity_poly.pdbx_seq_one_letter_code
_entity_poly.pdbx_strand_id
1 'polypeptide(L)'
;MEADHNKENRYLRAKEQVGEMKKFYTSLFFYIIIISFLGGLNYYVNEWRYMWFLWAAFGWGIGLIFQAAKAFNWAPFMNKNWEEKKIKELMDKEDKFTNNRWS
;
A
#
# COMPACT_ATOMS: atom_id res chain seq x y z
N MET A 1 0.63 -31.15 -13.50
CA MET A 1 0.35 -30.42 -12.25
C MET A 1 1.01 -29.04 -12.19
N GLU A 2 2.00 -28.72 -13.03
CA GLU A 2 2.66 -27.39 -13.05
C GLU A 2 1.79 -26.21 -13.55
N ALA A 3 0.81 -26.47 -14.42
CA ALA A 3 -0.06 -25.41 -14.96
C ALA A 3 -1.02 -24.80 -13.93
N ASP A 4 -1.30 -25.51 -12.83
CA ASP A 4 -2.24 -25.08 -11.81
C ASP A 4 -1.59 -24.09 -10.83
N HIS A 5 -0.39 -24.42 -10.33
CA HIS A 5 0.42 -23.53 -9.48
C HIS A 5 0.70 -22.16 -10.12
N ASN A 6 0.93 -22.11 -11.44
CA ASN A 6 1.19 -20.86 -12.13
C ASN A 6 -0.07 -19.97 -12.24
N LYS A 7 -1.26 -20.57 -12.34
CA LYS A 7 -2.53 -19.82 -12.33
C LYS A 7 -2.84 -19.28 -10.93
N GLU A 8 -2.66 -20.08 -9.89
CA GLU A 8 -2.93 -19.70 -8.51
C GLU A 8 -2.01 -18.56 -8.05
N ASN A 9 -0.72 -18.62 -8.39
CA ASN A 9 0.25 -17.58 -8.07
C ASN A 9 -0.06 -16.25 -8.79
N ARG A 10 -0.48 -16.30 -10.07
CA ARG A 10 -0.95 -15.09 -10.79
C ARG A 10 -2.21 -14.48 -10.15
N TYR A 11 -3.12 -15.32 -9.65
CA TYR A 11 -4.35 -14.87 -9.01
C TYR A 11 -4.09 -14.21 -7.64
N LEU A 12 -3.22 -14.80 -6.83
CA LEU A 12 -2.76 -14.24 -5.55
C LEU A 12 -2.10 -12.87 -5.75
N ARG A 13 -1.20 -12.75 -6.73
CA ARG A 13 -0.53 -11.48 -7.07
C ARG A 13 -1.50 -10.39 -7.50
N ALA A 14 -2.52 -10.74 -8.28
CA ALA A 14 -3.57 -9.79 -8.68
C ALA A 14 -4.40 -9.35 -7.47
N LYS A 15 -4.76 -10.29 -6.59
CA LYS A 15 -5.56 -10.03 -5.38
C LYS A 15 -4.86 -9.09 -4.40
N GLU A 16 -3.56 -9.27 -4.20
CA GLU A 16 -2.75 -8.36 -3.36
C GLU A 16 -2.68 -6.94 -3.91
N GLN A 17 -2.49 -6.79 -5.23
CA GLN A 17 -2.45 -5.48 -5.87
C GLN A 17 -3.77 -4.71 -5.67
N VAL A 18 -4.90 -5.41 -5.82
CA VAL A 18 -6.22 -4.84 -5.57
C VAL A 18 -6.40 -4.49 -4.08
N GLY A 19 -5.88 -5.31 -3.17
CA GLY A 19 -5.94 -5.06 -1.72
C GLY A 19 -5.21 -3.79 -1.28
N GLU A 20 -3.98 -3.59 -1.77
CA GLU A 20 -3.17 -2.40 -1.51
C GLU A 20 -3.84 -1.13 -2.07
N MET A 21 -4.32 -1.19 -3.31
CA MET A 21 -5.08 -0.08 -3.91
C MET A 21 -6.31 0.26 -3.09
N LYS A 22 -7.11 -0.74 -2.68
CA LYS A 22 -8.34 -0.52 -1.92
C LYS A 22 -8.06 0.19 -0.59
N LYS A 23 -6.99 -0.21 0.10
CA LYS A 23 -6.56 0.42 1.36
C LYS A 23 -6.15 1.88 1.17
N PHE A 24 -5.46 2.18 0.07
CA PHE A 24 -5.12 3.55 -0.31
C PHE A 24 -6.37 4.40 -0.62
N TYR A 25 -7.28 3.89 -1.46
CA TYR A 25 -8.52 4.62 -1.81
C TYR A 25 -9.40 4.91 -0.60
N THR A 26 -9.53 3.96 0.35
CA THR A 26 -10.25 4.21 1.60
C THR A 26 -9.61 5.35 2.40
N SER A 27 -8.28 5.35 2.53
CA SER A 27 -7.53 6.39 3.24
C SER A 27 -7.68 7.77 2.58
N LEU A 28 -7.61 7.81 1.24
CA LEU A 28 -7.80 9.01 0.43
C LEU A 28 -9.23 9.57 0.54
N PHE A 29 -10.23 8.70 0.52
CA PHE A 29 -11.64 9.08 0.64
C PHE A 29 -11.92 9.77 1.97
N PHE A 30 -11.48 9.18 3.09
CA PHE A 30 -11.61 9.80 4.40
C PHE A 30 -10.85 11.14 4.49
N TYR A 31 -9.67 11.25 3.87
CA TYR A 31 -8.94 12.51 3.81
C TYR A 31 -9.72 13.60 3.08
N ILE A 32 -10.27 13.32 1.90
CA ILE A 32 -11.07 14.30 1.14
C ILE A 32 -12.27 14.77 1.97
N ILE A 33 -12.95 13.84 2.66
CA ILE A 33 -14.08 14.17 3.56
C ILE A 33 -13.61 15.07 4.70
N ILE A 34 -12.55 14.69 5.41
CA ILE A 34 -12.02 15.44 6.56
C ILE A 34 -11.58 16.84 6.13
N ILE A 35 -10.83 16.96 5.03
CA ILE A 35 -10.37 18.25 4.49
C ILE A 35 -11.55 19.13 4.10
N SER A 36 -12.55 18.57 3.42
CA SER A 36 -13.75 19.31 3.01
C SER A 36 -14.55 19.77 4.24
N PHE A 37 -14.68 18.91 5.24
CA PHE A 37 -15.33 19.24 6.51
C PHE A 37 -14.58 20.33 7.27
N LEU A 38 -13.25 20.23 7.37
CA LEU A 38 -12.41 21.26 7.99
C LEU A 38 -12.45 22.58 7.23
N GLY A 39 -12.51 22.56 5.90
CA GLY A 39 -12.67 23.75 5.07
C GLY A 39 -14.01 24.46 5.33
N GLY A 40 -15.10 23.69 5.41
CA GLY A 40 -16.42 24.20 5.79
C GLY A 40 -16.46 24.76 7.22
N LEU A 41 -15.81 24.08 8.16
CA LEU A 41 -15.66 24.56 9.55
C LEU A 41 -14.82 25.84 9.63
N ASN A 42 -13.75 25.94 8.84
CA ASN A 42 -12.92 27.14 8.81
C ASN A 42 -13.70 28.36 8.30
N TYR A 43 -14.54 28.16 7.28
CA TYR A 43 -15.47 29.18 6.79
C TYR A 43 -16.44 29.63 7.87
N TYR A 44 -17.01 28.69 8.64
CA TYR A 44 -18.01 29.00 9.67
C TYR A 44 -17.43 29.63 10.96
N VAL A 45 -16.22 29.23 11.36
CA VAL A 45 -15.65 29.62 12.67
C VAL A 45 -14.81 30.89 12.61
N ASN A 46 -14.09 31.16 11.51
CA ASN A 46 -13.01 32.16 11.52
C ASN A 46 -13.00 33.13 10.33
N GLU A 47 -14.03 33.15 9.47
CA GLU A 47 -14.13 34.06 8.31
C GLU A 47 -12.81 34.17 7.51
N TRP A 48 -12.07 33.05 7.36
CA TRP A 48 -10.80 32.97 6.61
C TRP A 48 -9.57 33.68 7.22
N ARG A 49 -9.63 34.20 8.45
CA ARG A 49 -8.46 34.87 9.08
C ARG A 49 -7.30 33.93 9.43
N TYR A 50 -7.57 32.64 9.63
CA TYR A 50 -6.52 31.67 9.98
C TYR A 50 -6.79 30.30 9.34
N MET A 51 -6.08 30.01 8.25
CA MET A 51 -6.18 28.75 7.49
C MET A 51 -5.43 27.60 8.19
N TRP A 52 -5.77 27.31 9.44
CA TRP A 52 -5.13 26.25 10.23
C TRP A 52 -5.34 24.86 9.63
N PHE A 53 -6.42 24.66 8.87
CA PHE A 53 -6.70 23.40 8.19
C PHE A 53 -5.62 23.05 7.16
N LEU A 54 -4.89 24.02 6.60
CA LEU A 54 -3.78 23.78 5.69
C LEU A 54 -2.64 23.03 6.38
N TRP A 55 -2.38 23.31 7.66
CA TRP A 55 -1.37 22.60 8.44
C TRP A 55 -1.78 21.15 8.71
N ALA A 56 -3.06 20.92 9.05
CA ALA A 56 -3.62 19.57 9.19
C ALA A 56 -3.57 18.83 7.84
N ALA A 57 -3.93 19.52 6.75
CA ALA A 57 -3.90 19.00 5.39
C ALA A 57 -2.49 18.62 4.94
N PHE A 58 -1.49 19.45 5.26
CA PHE A 58 -0.09 19.20 4.94
C PHE A 58 0.45 17.98 5.69
N GLY A 59 0.23 17.91 7.01
CA GLY A 59 0.69 16.79 7.82
C GLY A 59 0.09 15.46 7.38
N TRP A 60 -1.23 15.41 7.16
CA TRP A 60 -1.90 14.20 6.67
C TRP A 60 -1.64 13.92 5.19
N GLY A 61 -1.47 14.97 4.37
CA GLY A 61 -1.17 14.85 2.95
C GLY A 61 0.16 14.16 2.68
N ILE A 62 1.20 14.46 3.49
CA ILE A 62 2.50 13.78 3.39
C ILE A 62 2.36 12.28 3.69
N GLY A 63 1.61 11.91 4.74
CA GLY A 63 1.34 10.50 5.07
C GLY A 63 0.59 9.76 3.94
N LEU A 64 -0.35 10.44 3.29
CA LEU A 64 -1.05 9.91 2.12
C LEU A 64 -0.14 9.75 0.91
N ILE A 65 0.79 10.68 0.66
CA ILE A 65 1.77 10.55 -0.43
C ILE A 65 2.65 9.32 -0.19
N PHE A 66 3.07 9.05 1.05
CA PHE A 66 3.80 7.82 1.38
C PHE A 66 2.95 6.55 1.15
N GLN A 67 1.67 6.57 1.54
CA GLN A 67 0.76 5.47 1.24
C GLN A 67 0.50 5.30 -0.27
N ALA A 68 0.40 6.40 -1.02
CA ALA A 68 0.24 6.40 -2.47
C ALA A 68 1.50 5.83 -3.14
N ALA A 69 2.68 6.29 -2.73
CA ALA A 69 3.96 5.80 -3.24
C ALA A 69 4.12 4.29 -3.01
N LYS A 70 3.63 3.78 -1.87
CA LYS A 70 3.58 2.35 -1.58
C LYS A 70 2.56 1.62 -2.47
N ALA A 71 1.33 2.10 -2.54
CA ALA A 71 0.25 1.47 -3.31
C ALA A 71 0.50 1.45 -4.82
N PHE A 72 1.12 2.50 -5.36
CA PHE A 72 1.47 2.63 -6.77
C PHE A 72 2.85 2.04 -7.12
N ASN A 73 3.56 1.41 -6.18
CA ASN A 73 4.93 0.91 -6.39
C ASN A 73 5.87 1.97 -6.98
N TRP A 74 5.69 3.25 -6.61
CA TRP A 74 6.47 4.36 -7.16
C TRP A 74 7.90 4.43 -6.60
N ALA A 75 8.25 3.55 -5.66
CA ALA A 75 9.63 3.31 -5.23
C ALA A 75 10.24 2.19 -6.09
N PRO A 76 10.90 2.47 -7.24
CA PRO A 76 11.59 1.45 -8.04
C PRO A 76 12.68 0.70 -7.26
N PHE A 77 13.12 1.25 -6.12
CA PHE A 77 14.11 0.69 -5.21
C PHE A 77 13.54 -0.39 -4.26
N MET A 78 12.22 -0.41 -4.00
CA MET A 78 11.55 -1.42 -3.17
C MET A 78 10.73 -2.35 -4.07
N ASN A 79 11.35 -2.79 -5.16
CA ASN A 79 10.67 -3.58 -6.19
C ASN A 79 10.14 -4.88 -5.56
N LYS A 80 8.84 -5.14 -5.72
CA LYS A 80 8.16 -6.39 -5.37
C LYS A 80 8.92 -7.65 -5.85
N ASN A 81 9.73 -7.49 -6.91
CA ASN A 81 10.71 -8.49 -7.37
C ASN A 81 11.77 -8.89 -6.33
N TRP A 82 12.22 -8.01 -5.43
CA TRP A 82 13.18 -8.35 -4.37
C TRP A 82 12.53 -9.20 -3.29
N GLU A 83 11.34 -8.81 -2.81
CA GLU A 83 10.59 -9.60 -1.82
C GLU A 83 10.29 -10.99 -2.38
N GLU A 84 9.84 -11.05 -3.62
CA GLU A 84 9.53 -12.32 -4.27
C GLU A 84 10.77 -13.16 -4.56
N LYS A 85 11.92 -12.53 -4.86
CA LYS A 85 13.21 -13.24 -4.92
C LYS A 85 13.58 -13.84 -3.57
N LYS A 86 13.35 -13.10 -2.48
CA LYS A 86 13.68 -13.54 -1.11
C LYS A 86 12.77 -14.65 -0.62
N ILE A 87 11.46 -14.54 -0.89
CA ILE A 87 10.51 -15.61 -0.57
C ILE A 87 10.84 -16.87 -1.36
N LYS A 88 11.18 -16.74 -2.66
CA LYS A 88 11.62 -17.87 -3.47
C LYS A 88 12.93 -18.48 -2.98
N GLU A 89 13.90 -17.67 -2.56
CA GLU A 89 15.15 -18.15 -1.94
C GLU A 89 14.91 -18.91 -0.63
N LEU A 90 13.95 -18.46 0.19
CA LEU A 90 13.62 -19.12 1.46
C LEU A 90 12.92 -20.46 1.23
N MET A 91 11.94 -20.52 0.32
CA MET A 91 11.28 -21.79 -0.05
C MET A 91 12.25 -22.79 -0.66
N ASP A 92 13.13 -22.36 -1.57
CA ASP A 92 14.13 -23.24 -2.20
C ASP A 92 15.17 -23.77 -1.18
N LYS A 93 15.45 -22.99 -0.13
CA LYS A 93 16.29 -23.44 0.99
C LYS A 93 15.56 -24.44 1.88
N GLU A 94 14.28 -24.24 2.17
CA GLU A 94 13.48 -25.19 2.94
C GLU A 94 13.34 -26.53 2.20
N ASP A 95 13.01 -26.52 0.91
CA ASP A 95 12.87 -27.74 0.09
C ASP A 95 14.19 -28.54 0.02
N LYS A 96 15.33 -27.86 -0.10
CA LYS A 96 16.65 -28.54 -0.04
C LYS A 96 16.96 -29.11 1.35
N PHE A 97 16.51 -28.46 2.41
CA PHE A 97 16.71 -28.94 3.78
C PHE A 97 15.81 -30.14 4.11
N THR A 98 14.57 -30.17 3.59
CA THR A 98 13.66 -31.30 3.81
C THR A 98 14.14 -32.54 3.05
N ASN A 99 14.56 -32.39 1.78
CA ASN A 99 14.96 -33.52 0.95
C ASN A 99 16.20 -34.27 1.48
N ASN A 100 17.18 -33.56 2.05
CA ASN A 100 18.38 -34.17 2.66
C ASN A 100 18.12 -34.87 4.00
N ARG A 101 16.96 -34.64 4.63
CA ARG A 101 16.62 -35.24 5.94
C ARG A 101 15.87 -36.56 5.80
N TRP A 102 15.38 -36.88 4.60
CA TRP A 102 14.60 -38.08 4.30
C TRP A 102 15.23 -38.97 3.21
N SER A 103 16.52 -38.76 2.89
CA SER A 103 17.32 -39.67 2.04
C SER A 103 18.27 -40.53 2.86
#